data_AF-G3BBK6-F1
#
_entry.id   AF-G3BBK6-F1
#
_cell.length_a   1.000
_cell.length_b   1.000
_cell.length_c   1.000
_cell.angle_alpha   90.00
_cell.angle_beta   90.00
_cell.angle_gamma   90.00
#
_symmetry.space_group_name_H-M   'P 1'
#
loop_
_entity.id
_entity.type
_entity.pdbx_description
1 polymer ?
#
loop_
_entity_poly.entity_id
_entity_poly.type
_entity_poly.pdbx_seq_one_letter_code
_entity_poly.pdbx_strand_id
1 'polypeptide(L)'
;MSKRRRSEELLPSTTSATVPTIVCTLGYCVQAPPEFSSYPEYELHVQTHHTHICHACKKRFPSAPILSMHIEEKHDPFFVIKRDQGLKVYKCFKSYNEINPCHKVCSDRKKRRLHMIDKHGYPRDYNFSIIDRGL
;
A
#
# COMPACT_ATOMS: atom_id res chain seq x y z
N MET A 1 38.53 -69.14 -14.35
CA MET A 1 38.18 -68.09 -15.33
C MET A 1 37.81 -66.82 -14.58
N SER A 2 38.77 -65.90 -14.47
CA SER A 2 38.69 -64.71 -13.62
C SER A 2 37.91 -63.60 -14.33
N LYS A 3 36.82 -63.13 -13.71
CA LYS A 3 35.92 -62.12 -14.28
C LYS A 3 36.60 -60.75 -14.29
N ARG A 4 36.53 -60.09 -15.45
CA ARG A 4 37.19 -58.84 -15.85
C ARG A 4 36.78 -57.66 -14.96
N ARG A 5 37.75 -56.85 -14.52
CA ARG A 5 37.59 -55.43 -14.09
C ARG A 5 37.49 -54.54 -15.34
N ARG A 6 36.60 -53.54 -15.34
CA ARG A 6 36.75 -52.24 -16.05
C ARG A 6 35.65 -51.27 -15.59
N SER A 7 36.02 -50.30 -14.73
CA SER A 7 36.06 -48.83 -14.94
C SER A 7 34.87 -48.09 -14.34
N GLU A 8 35.14 -47.41 -13.22
CA GLU A 8 34.43 -46.22 -12.73
C GLU A 8 34.34 -45.18 -13.85
N GLU A 9 33.13 -44.87 -14.29
CA GLU A 9 32.81 -43.64 -15.03
C GLU A 9 32.29 -42.63 -13.99
N LEU A 10 33.17 -41.74 -13.56
CA LEU A 10 32.76 -40.42 -13.07
C LEU A 10 32.12 -39.68 -14.24
N LEU A 11 30.89 -39.18 -14.08
CA LEU A 11 30.53 -37.93 -14.72
C LEU A 11 29.79 -36.99 -13.75
N PRO A 12 30.21 -35.70 -13.71
CA PRO A 12 29.54 -34.62 -13.00
C PRO A 12 28.26 -34.27 -13.78
N SER A 13 27.23 -33.70 -13.18
CA SER A 13 27.19 -32.26 -12.97
C SER A 13 25.92 -31.95 -12.20
N THR A 14 26.05 -31.18 -11.14
CA THR A 14 24.97 -30.45 -10.50
C THR A 14 24.18 -29.72 -11.58
N THR A 15 22.97 -30.19 -11.88
CA THR A 15 21.99 -29.39 -12.62
C THR A 15 21.70 -28.20 -11.72
N SER A 16 22.32 -27.06 -12.01
CA SER A 16 21.90 -25.77 -11.45
C SER A 16 20.49 -25.53 -11.95
N ALA A 17 19.51 -26.02 -11.22
CA ALA A 17 18.12 -25.67 -11.42
C ALA A 17 18.02 -24.16 -11.35
N THR A 18 17.73 -23.53 -12.50
CA THR A 18 17.34 -22.11 -12.54
C THR A 18 16.08 -21.98 -11.71
N VAL A 19 16.23 -21.48 -10.49
CA VAL A 19 15.11 -21.21 -9.59
C VAL A 19 14.19 -20.21 -10.31
N PRO A 20 12.89 -20.51 -10.49
CA PRO A 20 11.99 -19.59 -11.17
C PRO A 20 11.92 -18.28 -10.37
N THR A 21 12.39 -17.19 -10.98
CA THR A 21 12.39 -15.86 -10.38
C THR A 21 11.04 -15.20 -10.61
N ILE A 22 10.44 -14.66 -9.55
CA ILE A 22 9.15 -13.96 -9.62
C ILE A 22 9.45 -12.48 -9.88
N VAL A 23 8.81 -11.88 -10.88
CA VAL A 23 9.04 -10.48 -11.26
C VAL A 23 7.75 -9.69 -11.10
N CYS A 24 7.82 -8.53 -10.44
CA CYS A 24 6.66 -7.63 -10.37
C CYS A 24 6.55 -6.74 -11.61
N THR A 25 5.44 -6.84 -12.33
CA THR A 25 5.13 -6.03 -13.51
C THR A 25 3.99 -5.03 -13.26
N LEU A 26 3.66 -4.73 -12.00
CA LEU A 26 2.55 -3.85 -11.64
C LEU A 26 2.96 -2.38 -11.59
N GLY A 27 2.23 -1.53 -12.32
CA GLY A 27 2.32 -0.07 -12.19
C GLY A 27 3.72 0.49 -12.42
N TYR A 28 4.30 1.12 -11.38
CA TYR A 28 5.64 1.71 -11.47
C TYR A 28 6.77 0.68 -11.47
N CYS A 29 6.50 -0.57 -11.07
CA CYS A 29 7.49 -1.65 -11.14
C CYS A 29 7.84 -2.02 -12.59
N VAL A 30 7.02 -1.69 -13.59
CA VAL A 30 7.37 -1.91 -15.00
C VAL A 30 8.64 -1.16 -15.41
N GLN A 31 8.93 -0.01 -14.80
CA GLN A 31 10.11 0.80 -15.12
C GLN A 31 11.40 0.25 -14.49
N ALA A 32 11.27 -0.44 -13.36
CA ALA A 32 12.37 -1.09 -12.65
C ALA A 32 11.81 -2.36 -11.97
N PRO A 33 11.68 -3.48 -12.70
CA PRO A 33 11.02 -4.68 -12.20
C PRO A 33 11.84 -5.30 -11.08
N PRO A 34 11.33 -5.33 -9.83
CA PRO A 34 12.00 -6.05 -8.77
C PRO A 34 11.82 -7.55 -8.99
N GLU A 35 12.91 -8.27 -8.78
CA GLU A 35 12.99 -9.72 -8.87
C GLU A 35 13.02 -10.33 -7.47
N PHE A 36 12.29 -11.42 -7.29
CA PHE A 36 12.16 -12.10 -6.00
C PHE A 36 12.50 -13.58 -6.15
N SER A 37 13.21 -14.09 -5.14
CA SER A 37 13.56 -15.50 -5.04
C SER A 37 12.47 -16.35 -4.40
N SER A 38 11.54 -15.73 -3.69
CA SER A 38 10.46 -16.42 -3.00
C SER A 38 9.10 -15.72 -3.16
N TYR A 39 8.03 -16.50 -3.14
CA TYR A 39 6.66 -16.00 -3.21
C TYR A 39 6.29 -15.08 -2.01
N PRO A 40 6.69 -15.37 -0.75
CA PRO A 40 6.43 -14.47 0.37
C PRO A 40 7.07 -13.08 0.22
N GLU A 41 8.28 -12.98 -0.34
CA GLU A 41 8.93 -11.70 -0.63
C GLU A 41 8.13 -10.88 -1.65
N TYR A 42 7.65 -11.55 -2.70
CA TYR A 42 6.81 -10.92 -3.72
C TYR A 42 5.46 -10.45 -3.13
N GLU A 43 4.80 -11.27 -2.30
CA GLU A 43 3.55 -10.87 -1.64
C GLU A 43 3.76 -9.67 -0.72
N LEU A 44 4.82 -9.67 0.09
CA LEU A 44 5.16 -8.53 0.93
C LEU A 44 5.41 -7.28 0.10
N HIS A 45 6.10 -7.40 -1.03
CA HIS A 45 6.26 -6.32 -1.98
C HIS A 45 4.90 -5.80 -2.47
N VAL A 46 4.02 -6.66 -3.00
CA VAL A 46 2.69 -6.25 -3.46
C VAL A 46 1.88 -5.58 -2.34
N GLN A 47 1.95 -6.13 -1.13
CA GLN A 47 1.25 -5.61 0.04
C GLN A 47 1.72 -4.21 0.44
N THR A 48 3.02 -3.93 0.36
CA THR A 48 3.61 -2.65 0.77
C THR A 48 3.60 -1.61 -0.36
N HIS A 49 3.70 -2.07 -1.61
CA HIS A 49 3.94 -1.21 -2.76
C HIS A 49 2.70 -0.98 -3.63
N HIS A 50 1.74 -1.90 -3.65
CA HIS A 50 0.64 -1.90 -4.63
C HIS A 50 -0.78 -1.92 -4.06
N THR A 51 -0.98 -2.24 -2.79
CA THR A 51 -2.33 -2.38 -2.18
C THR A 51 -3.12 -1.09 -2.11
N HIS A 52 -2.49 -0.01 -1.64
CA HIS A 52 -3.18 1.23 -1.32
C HIS A 52 -2.69 2.38 -2.20
N ILE A 53 -2.71 2.18 -3.52
CA ILE A 53 -2.37 3.21 -4.51
C ILE A 53 -3.63 3.92 -5.01
N CYS A 54 -3.59 5.25 -5.08
CA CYS A 54 -4.57 5.99 -5.87
C CYS A 54 -4.29 5.85 -7.36
N HIS A 55 -5.19 5.23 -8.12
CA HIS A 55 -4.97 5.01 -9.56
C HIS A 55 -4.94 6.31 -10.38
N ALA A 56 -5.56 7.40 -9.89
CA ALA A 56 -5.61 8.68 -10.58
C ALA A 56 -4.28 9.46 -10.46
N CYS A 57 -3.68 9.53 -9.27
CA CYS A 57 -2.45 10.30 -9.03
C CYS A 57 -1.21 9.46 -8.70
N LYS A 58 -1.33 8.13 -8.69
CA LYS A 58 -0.28 7.13 -8.39
C LYS A 58 0.39 7.27 -7.02
N LYS A 59 -0.19 8.02 -6.09
CA LYS A 59 0.28 8.15 -4.70
C LYS A 59 -0.07 6.91 -3.88
N ARG A 60 0.80 6.53 -2.94
CA ARG A 60 0.62 5.42 -2.00
C ARG A 60 0.09 5.90 -0.65
N PHE A 61 -0.68 5.07 0.02
CA PHE A 61 -1.29 5.36 1.32
C PHE A 61 -1.08 4.19 2.29
N PRO A 62 -1.10 4.44 3.61
CA PRO A 62 -0.80 3.40 4.59
C PRO A 62 -1.96 2.40 4.79
N SER A 63 -3.19 2.78 4.46
CA SER A 63 -4.37 1.94 4.66
C SER A 63 -5.49 2.28 3.68
N ALA A 64 -6.38 1.32 3.43
CA ALA A 64 -7.54 1.50 2.57
C ALA A 64 -8.44 2.69 3.00
N PRO A 65 -8.77 2.90 4.29
CA PRO A 65 -9.56 4.07 4.70
C PRO A 65 -8.92 5.42 4.34
N ILE A 66 -7.59 5.54 4.50
CA ILE A 66 -6.88 6.76 4.17
C ILE A 66 -6.86 6.99 2.65
N LEU A 67 -6.71 5.92 1.86
CA LEU A 67 -6.84 5.99 0.41
C LEU A 67 -8.26 6.43 0.00
N SER A 68 -9.31 5.86 0.58
CA SER A 68 -10.69 6.24 0.29
C SER A 68 -10.94 7.71 0.60
N MET A 69 -10.48 8.20 1.75
CA MET A 69 -10.57 9.62 2.10
C MET A 69 -9.80 10.51 1.12
N HIS A 70 -8.62 10.08 0.66
CA HIS A 70 -7.89 10.81 -0.37
C HIS A 70 -8.68 10.92 -1.68
N ILE A 71 -9.28 9.82 -2.14
CA ILE A 71 -10.09 9.81 -3.36
C ILE A 71 -11.28 10.76 -3.20
N GLU A 72 -11.99 10.70 -2.08
CA GLU A 72 -13.10 11.63 -1.79
C GLU A 72 -12.62 13.09 -1.74
N GLU A 73 -11.51 13.40 -1.08
CA GLU A 73 -11.08 14.80 -0.89
C GLU A 73 -10.37 15.41 -2.11
N LYS A 74 -9.77 14.59 -2.98
CA LYS A 74 -8.92 15.04 -4.10
C LYS A 74 -9.46 14.75 -5.47
N HIS A 75 -10.25 13.69 -5.61
CA HIS A 75 -10.66 13.18 -6.90
C HIS A 75 -12.18 13.18 -7.09
N ASP A 76 -12.97 13.37 -6.04
CA ASP A 76 -14.42 13.56 -6.15
C ASP A 76 -14.76 15.04 -6.43
N PRO A 77 -15.31 15.39 -7.63
CA PRO A 77 -15.74 16.75 -7.92
C PRO A 77 -16.86 17.23 -7.00
N PHE A 78 -17.70 16.33 -6.49
CA PHE A 78 -18.78 16.68 -5.56
C PHE A 78 -18.25 17.12 -4.21
N PHE A 79 -17.04 16.73 -3.84
CA PHE A 79 -16.40 17.22 -2.63
C PHE A 79 -16.21 18.74 -2.68
N VAL A 80 -15.71 19.26 -3.80
CA VAL A 80 -15.49 20.69 -4.01
C VAL A 80 -16.82 21.43 -3.97
N ILE A 81 -17.82 20.92 -4.68
CA ILE A 81 -19.17 21.52 -4.72
C ILE A 81 -19.78 21.61 -3.31
N LYS A 82 -19.77 20.50 -2.56
CA LYS A 82 -20.33 20.47 -1.18
C LYS A 82 -19.58 21.40 -0.25
N ARG A 83 -18.24 21.46 -0.37
CA ARG A 83 -17.41 22.38 0.41
C ARG A 83 -17.79 23.84 0.11
N ASP A 84 -17.95 24.18 -1.17
CA ASP A 84 -18.25 25.55 -1.60
C ASP A 84 -19.67 25.98 -1.22
N GLN A 85 -20.59 25.02 -1.06
CA GLN A 85 -21.91 25.22 -0.44
C GLN A 85 -21.86 25.38 1.09
N GLY A 86 -20.67 25.33 1.71
CA GLY A 86 -20.50 25.45 3.15
C GLY A 86 -20.84 24.19 3.95
N LEU A 87 -21.04 23.05 3.29
CA LEU A 87 -21.30 21.78 3.97
C LEU A 87 -20.03 21.23 4.62
N LYS A 88 -20.21 20.47 5.72
CA LYS A 88 -19.11 19.76 6.37
C LYS A 88 -18.77 18.54 5.53
N VAL A 89 -17.54 18.47 5.04
CA VAL A 89 -17.08 17.41 4.12
C VAL A 89 -15.91 16.59 4.66
N TYR A 90 -15.16 17.11 5.62
CA TYR A 90 -13.93 16.45 6.12
C TYR A 90 -14.25 15.40 7.17
N LYS A 91 -14.34 14.13 6.77
CA LYS A 91 -14.55 13.00 7.68
C LYS A 91 -13.37 12.79 8.63
N CYS A 92 -13.62 12.20 9.80
CA CYS A 92 -12.58 11.80 10.75
C CYS A 92 -11.81 10.57 10.24
N PHE A 93 -10.54 10.43 10.61
CA PHE A 93 -9.71 9.29 10.16
C PHE A 93 -10.21 7.96 10.75
N LYS A 94 -10.83 8.01 11.94
CA LYS A 94 -11.47 6.86 12.57
C LYS A 94 -12.92 6.63 12.09
N SER A 95 -13.40 7.31 11.04
CA SER A 95 -14.77 7.10 10.55
C SER A 95 -15.03 5.70 10.02
N TYR A 96 -13.98 5.00 9.57
CA TYR A 96 -14.06 3.67 8.97
C TYR A 96 -13.48 2.58 9.89
N ASN A 97 -13.35 2.84 11.20
CA ASN A 97 -12.92 1.82 12.15
C ASN A 97 -14.08 0.86 12.48
N GLU A 98 -13.85 -0.45 12.39
CA GLU A 98 -14.89 -1.47 12.57
C GLU A 98 -15.42 -1.58 14.00
N ILE A 99 -14.56 -1.36 15.01
CA ILE A 99 -14.90 -1.58 16.42
C ILE A 99 -15.56 -0.34 17.03
N ASN A 100 -15.10 0.85 16.65
CA ASN A 100 -15.62 2.13 17.17
C ASN A 100 -15.55 3.24 16.11
N PRO A 101 -16.50 3.29 15.17
CA PRO A 101 -16.50 4.28 14.10
C PRO A 101 -16.78 5.69 14.64
N CYS A 102 -16.04 6.68 14.14
CA CYS A 102 -16.30 8.09 14.46
C CYS A 102 -17.09 8.77 13.34
N HIS A 103 -18.35 9.10 13.58
CA HIS A 103 -19.22 9.76 12.59
C HIS A 103 -19.04 11.29 12.47
N LYS A 104 -17.97 11.86 13.07
CA LYS A 104 -17.74 13.30 13.01
C LYS A 104 -17.29 13.72 11.61
N VAL A 105 -17.99 14.69 11.05
CA VAL A 105 -17.59 15.42 9.84
C VAL A 105 -17.30 16.87 10.19
N CYS A 106 -16.14 17.35 9.78
CA CYS A 106 -15.59 18.67 10.07
C CYS A 106 -15.76 19.61 8.86
N SER A 107 -15.84 20.91 9.11
CA SER A 107 -15.92 21.92 8.04
C SER A 107 -14.57 22.23 7.40
N ASP A 108 -13.46 22.04 8.13
CA ASP A 108 -12.12 22.28 7.60
C ASP A 108 -11.11 21.24 8.14
N ARG A 109 -9.95 21.16 7.48
CA ARG A 109 -8.85 20.25 7.86
C ARG A 109 -8.26 20.56 9.23
N LYS A 110 -8.24 21.83 9.65
CA LYS A 110 -7.67 22.24 10.94
C LYS A 110 -8.53 21.72 12.10
N LYS A 111 -9.85 21.85 12.01
CA LYS A 111 -10.83 21.31 12.95
C LYS A 111 -10.80 19.80 13.00
N ARG A 112 -10.62 19.13 11.85
CA ARG A 112 -10.41 17.68 11.83
C ARG A 112 -9.17 17.28 12.62
N ARG A 113 -8.03 17.96 12.40
CA ARG A 113 -6.79 17.71 13.15
C ARG A 113 -7.02 17.88 14.65
N LEU A 114 -7.63 18.98 15.08
CA LEU A 114 -7.95 19.21 16.49
C LEU A 114 -8.85 18.11 17.05
N HIS A 115 -9.93 17.75 16.34
CA HIS A 115 -10.82 16.66 16.74
C HIS A 115 -10.08 15.32 16.92
N MET A 116 -9.12 15.01 16.06
CA MET A 116 -8.33 13.79 16.19
C MET A 116 -7.38 13.82 17.39
N ILE A 117 -6.79 14.98 17.70
CA ILE A 117 -5.93 15.14 18.86
C ILE A 117 -6.78 15.04 20.13
N ASP A 118 -7.85 15.83 20.22
CA ASP A 118 -8.64 15.99 21.45
C ASP A 118 -9.51 14.76 21.75
N LYS A 119 -10.18 14.18 20.74
CA LYS A 119 -11.10 13.04 20.93
C LYS A 119 -10.42 11.68 20.77
N HIS A 120 -9.42 11.59 19.92
CA HIS A 120 -8.79 10.31 19.57
C HIS A 120 -7.34 10.17 20.04
N GLY A 121 -6.80 11.18 20.73
CA GLY A 121 -5.47 11.13 21.33
C GLY A 121 -4.33 11.07 20.32
N TYR A 122 -4.54 11.54 19.08
CA TYR A 122 -3.46 11.53 18.10
C TYR A 122 -2.31 12.45 18.54
N PRO A 123 -1.04 12.04 18.32
CA PRO A 123 0.11 12.91 18.55
C PRO A 123 0.02 14.21 17.74
N ARG A 124 0.53 15.31 18.29
CA ARG A 124 0.46 16.63 17.63
C ARG A 124 1.32 16.70 16.37
N ASP A 125 2.40 15.94 16.36
CA ASP A 125 3.39 15.74 15.30
C ASP A 125 2.97 14.72 14.24
N TYR A 126 1.84 14.03 14.43
CA TYR A 126 1.30 13.12 13.42
C TYR A 126 1.11 13.82 12.06
N ASN A 127 1.44 13.13 10.97
CA ASN A 127 1.31 13.67 9.62
C ASN A 127 -0.15 13.64 9.13
N PHE A 128 -0.95 14.64 9.52
CA PHE A 128 -2.34 14.80 9.04
C PHE A 128 -2.44 15.16 7.55
N SER A 129 -1.34 15.55 6.91
CA SER A 129 -1.28 15.82 5.47
C SER A 129 -1.10 14.56 4.63
N ILE A 130 -1.06 13.37 5.25
CA ILE A 130 -0.97 12.09 4.55
C ILE A 130 -2.08 11.88 3.53
N ILE A 131 -3.29 12.41 3.79
CA ILE A 131 -4.40 12.39 2.82
C ILE A 131 -4.08 13.21 1.57
N ASP A 132 -3.35 14.31 1.68
CA ASP A 132 -3.04 15.17 0.54
C ASP A 132 -1.85 14.63 -0.28
N ARG A 133 -0.83 14.10 0.41
CA ARG A 133 0.49 13.81 -0.18
C ARG A 133 0.75 12.33 -0.43
N GLY A 134 0.07 11.43 0.28
CA GLY A 134 0.49 10.03 0.34
C GLY A 134 1.74 9.85 1.20
N LEU A 135 2.29 8.62 1.16
CA LEU A 135 3.58 8.22 1.74
C LEU A 135 4.76 8.70 0.88
#